data_AF-A0A328C499-F1
#
_entry.id   AF-A0A328C499-F1
#
_cell.length_a   1.000
_cell.length_b   1.000
_cell.length_c   1.000
_cell.angle_alpha   90.00
_cell.angle_beta   90.00
_cell.angle_gamma   90.00
#
_symmetry.space_group_name_H-M   'P 1'
#
loop_
_entity.id
_entity.type
_entity.pdbx_description
1 polymer ?
#
loop_
_entity_poly.entity_id
_entity_poly.type
_entity_poly.pdbx_seq_one_letter_code
_entity_poly.pdbx_strand_id
1 'polypeptide(L)'
;MKADVHNLKNDHFKWPTLLTEVVDVVAHELKELGYDEEESIKKAKKITFAISSYFGGKSFYLPAGEPLKRALRDYEIYRSFDGKNIDQLIRKFRLSQTTIYTIIRQQRKIQKESANKKNTLHQG
;
A
#
# COMPACT_ATOMS: atom_id res chain seq x y z
N MET A 1 41.37 23.18 3.93
CA MET A 1 41.96 21.97 4.55
C MET A 1 41.59 22.02 6.03
N LYS A 2 40.71 21.22 6.62
CA LYS A 2 40.06 19.94 6.29
C LYS A 2 38.56 20.05 6.61
N ALA A 3 37.68 19.59 5.72
CA ALA A 3 36.28 19.34 6.07
C ALA A 3 36.21 17.97 6.77
N ASP A 4 35.44 17.89 7.85
CA ASP A 4 35.30 16.73 8.72
C ASP A 4 34.90 15.46 7.94
N VAL A 5 35.84 14.52 7.87
CA VAL A 5 35.70 13.23 7.18
C VAL A 5 35.06 12.18 8.12
N HIS A 6 34.02 12.58 8.87
CA HIS A 6 33.39 11.70 9.87
C HIS A 6 31.86 11.64 9.84
N ASN A 7 31.26 11.75 8.66
CA ASN A 7 29.83 11.41 8.52
C ASN A 7 29.43 10.77 7.17
N LEU A 8 30.32 9.98 6.54
CA LEU A 8 30.05 9.28 5.27
C LEU A 8 29.99 7.75 5.42
N LYS A 9 29.55 7.26 6.58
CA LYS A 9 29.26 5.84 6.80
C LYS A 9 28.04 5.77 7.71
N ASN A 10 26.83 5.61 7.15
CA ASN A 10 25.67 4.96 7.82
C ASN A 10 24.32 5.01 7.05
N ASP A 11 24.25 5.44 5.79
CA ASP A 11 22.99 5.31 5.02
C ASP A 11 22.76 3.92 4.39
N HIS A 12 23.81 3.09 4.30
CA HIS A 12 23.71 1.74 3.72
C HIS A 12 23.05 0.70 4.63
N PHE A 13 22.88 0.99 5.94
CA PHE A 13 22.29 0.05 6.90
C PHE A 13 20.78 0.24 7.12
N LYS A 14 20.21 1.40 6.77
CA LYS A 14 18.79 1.69 7.03
C LYS A 14 17.85 0.91 6.13
N TRP A 15 18.20 0.81 4.83
CA TRP A 15 17.35 0.13 3.84
C TRP A 15 17.27 -1.38 4.09
N PRO A 16 18.37 -2.10 4.38
CA PRO A 16 18.30 -3.53 4.68
C PRO A 16 17.55 -3.81 5.99
N THR A 17 17.72 -2.98 7.02
CA THR A 17 16.98 -3.11 8.28
C THR A 17 15.48 -2.89 8.07
N LEU A 18 15.08 -1.82 7.37
CA LEU A 18 13.68 -1.56 7.05
C LEU A 18 13.06 -2.69 6.23
N LEU A 19 13.82 -3.28 5.31
CA LEU A 19 13.34 -4.42 4.52
C LEU A 19 13.04 -5.63 5.43
N THR A 20 13.93 -5.92 6.37
CA THR A 20 13.71 -6.98 7.36
C THR A 20 12.48 -6.69 8.21
N GLU A 21 12.32 -5.46 8.70
CA GLU A 21 11.12 -5.06 9.46
C GLU A 21 9.83 -5.26 8.66
N VAL A 22 9.82 -4.92 7.36
CA VAL A 22 8.66 -5.16 6.49
C VAL A 22 8.39 -6.66 6.33
N VAL A 23 9.41 -7.48 6.12
CA VAL A 23 9.25 -8.94 6.03
C VAL A 23 8.67 -9.49 7.33
N ASP A 24 9.18 -9.05 8.48
CA ASP A 24 8.76 -9.54 9.79
C ASP A 24 7.31 -9.15 10.11
N VAL A 25 6.93 -7.90 9.83
CA VAL A 25 5.54 -7.43 9.98
C VAL A 25 4.60 -8.26 9.09
N VAL A 26 4.94 -8.44 7.81
CA VAL A 26 4.09 -9.22 6.90
C VAL A 26 4.01 -10.69 7.32
N ALA A 27 5.12 -11.29 7.78
CA ALA A 27 5.13 -12.67 8.26
C ALA A 27 4.28 -12.83 9.53
N HIS A 28 4.34 -11.87 10.46
CA HIS A 28 3.51 -11.88 11.66
C HIS A 28 2.02 -11.82 11.32
N GLU A 29 1.60 -10.89 10.46
CA GLU A 29 0.20 -10.78 10.03
C GLU A 29 -0.30 -12.05 9.32
N LEU A 30 0.56 -12.73 8.55
CA LEU A 30 0.19 -14.00 7.92
C LEU A 30 -0.04 -15.11 8.97
N LYS A 31 0.74 -15.16 10.05
CA LYS A 31 0.47 -16.11 11.14
C LYS A 31 -0.85 -15.82 11.83
N GLU A 32 -1.17 -14.55 12.08
CA GLU A 32 -2.46 -14.15 12.65
C GLU A 32 -3.64 -14.55 11.75
N LEU A 33 -3.41 -14.65 10.44
CA LEU A 33 -4.37 -15.18 9.46
C LEU A 33 -4.40 -16.71 9.35
N GLY A 34 -3.62 -17.43 10.16
CA GLY A 34 -3.64 -18.89 10.28
C GLY A 34 -2.65 -19.65 9.39
N TYR A 35 -1.70 -18.97 8.74
CA TYR A 35 -0.60 -19.64 8.04
C TYR A 35 0.45 -20.15 9.03
N ASP A 36 1.11 -21.26 8.71
CA ASP A 36 2.24 -21.74 9.50
C ASP A 36 3.48 -20.84 9.38
N GLU A 37 4.46 -21.05 10.25
CA GLU A 37 5.70 -20.27 10.32
C GLU A 37 6.44 -20.21 8.97
N GLU A 38 6.65 -21.36 8.34
CA GLU A 38 7.48 -21.48 7.14
C GLU A 38 6.78 -20.83 5.95
N GLU A 39 5.49 -21.10 5.76
CA GLU A 39 4.69 -20.49 4.71
C GLU A 39 4.52 -18.99 4.91
N SER A 40 4.42 -18.52 6.17
CA SER A 40 4.35 -17.09 6.48
C SER A 40 5.62 -16.35 6.05
N ILE A 41 6.79 -16.84 6.44
CA ILE A 41 8.09 -16.25 6.06
C ILE A 41 8.26 -16.27 4.53
N LYS A 42 7.94 -17.40 3.90
CA LYS A 42 8.07 -17.57 2.44
C LYS A 42 7.16 -16.60 1.68
N LYS A 43 5.90 -16.47 2.08
CA LYS A 43 4.96 -15.52 1.46
C LYS A 43 5.35 -14.07 1.76
N ALA A 44 5.81 -13.75 2.96
CA ALA A 44 6.25 -12.41 3.32
C ALA A 44 7.42 -11.93 2.46
N LYS A 45 8.44 -12.78 2.23
CA LYS A 45 9.53 -12.50 1.29
C LYS A 45 9.02 -12.23 -0.12
N LYS A 46 8.09 -13.06 -0.61
CA LYS A 46 7.49 -12.91 -1.95
C LYS A 46 6.69 -11.60 -2.09
N ILE A 47 5.89 -11.25 -1.09
CA ILE A 47 5.11 -10.00 -1.05
C ILE A 47 6.05 -8.80 -1.03
N THR A 48 7.05 -8.82 -0.15
CA THR A 48 8.05 -7.74 -0.02
C THR A 48 8.81 -7.55 -1.33
N PHE A 49 9.23 -8.64 -1.98
CA PHE A 49 9.86 -8.57 -3.28
C PHE A 49 8.92 -7.94 -4.33
N ALA A 50 7.66 -8.37 -4.40
CA ALA A 50 6.68 -7.81 -5.34
C ALA A 50 6.46 -6.29 -5.13
N ILE A 51 6.37 -5.84 -3.88
CA ILE A 51 6.31 -4.42 -3.53
C ILE A 51 7.57 -3.72 -4.06
N SER A 52 8.75 -4.24 -3.76
CA SER A 52 10.02 -3.63 -4.21
C SER A 52 10.15 -3.56 -5.73
N SER A 53 9.73 -4.59 -6.47
CA SER A 53 9.80 -4.61 -7.93
C SER A 53 8.85 -3.58 -8.56
N TYR A 54 7.70 -3.34 -7.94
CA TYR A 54 6.71 -2.40 -8.45
C TYR A 54 7.05 -0.94 -8.10
N PHE A 55 7.63 -0.71 -6.92
CA PHE A 55 8.00 0.62 -6.43
C PHE A 55 9.49 0.96 -6.63
N GLY A 56 10.28 0.07 -7.24
CA GLY A 56 11.74 0.19 -7.40
C GLY A 56 12.19 1.57 -7.87
N GLY A 57 13.02 2.23 -7.05
CA GLY A 57 13.56 3.57 -7.32
C GLY A 57 12.65 4.75 -6.93
N LYS A 58 11.41 4.51 -6.48
CA LYS A 58 10.47 5.55 -6.06
C LYS A 58 10.28 5.52 -4.54
N SER A 59 10.52 6.64 -3.88
CA SER A 59 10.05 6.84 -2.52
C SER A 59 8.53 7.00 -2.53
N PHE A 60 7.82 6.26 -1.68
CA PHE A 60 6.39 6.46 -1.47
C PHE A 60 6.11 6.69 0.01
N TYR A 61 5.20 7.63 0.28
CA TYR A 61 4.74 7.92 1.63
C TYR A 61 3.59 6.98 2.00
N LEU A 62 3.74 6.28 3.12
CA LEU A 62 2.67 5.49 3.74
C LEU A 62 2.10 6.29 4.92
N PRO A 63 0.89 6.86 4.82
CA PRO A 63 0.26 7.52 5.96
C PRO A 63 -0.01 6.52 7.08
N ALA A 64 -0.03 6.99 8.33
CA ALA A 64 -0.42 6.20 9.49
C ALA A 64 -1.73 6.71 10.09
N GLY A 65 -2.39 5.87 10.90
CA GLY A 65 -3.57 6.26 11.68
C GLY A 65 -4.83 6.45 10.83
N GLU A 66 -5.62 7.46 11.20
CA GLU A 66 -6.96 7.68 10.64
C GLU A 66 -6.98 7.93 9.11
N PRO A 67 -6.04 8.69 8.52
CA PRO A 67 -5.98 8.84 7.07
C PRO A 67 -5.80 7.50 6.33
N LEU A 68 -4.97 6.59 6.85
CA LEU A 68 -4.77 5.26 6.25
C LEU A 68 -6.05 4.43 6.36
N LYS A 69 -6.67 4.38 7.55
CA LYS A 69 -7.93 3.66 7.76
C LYS A 69 -9.02 4.13 6.79
N ARG A 70 -9.15 5.45 6.62
CA ARG A 70 -10.09 6.05 5.67
C ARG A 70 -9.78 5.63 4.24
N ALA A 71 -8.53 5.72 3.81
CA ALA A 71 -8.11 5.35 2.46
C ALA A 71 -8.38 3.86 2.17
N LEU A 72 -8.11 2.96 3.13
CA LEU A 72 -8.37 1.53 3.00
C LEU A 72 -9.87 1.23 2.93
N ARG A 73 -10.70 1.88 3.77
CA ARG A 73 -12.16 1.77 3.70
C ARG A 73 -12.68 2.22 2.33
N ASP A 74 -12.20 3.38 1.85
CA ASP A 74 -12.64 3.95 0.58
C ASP A 74 -12.23 3.06 -0.61
N TYR A 75 -11.04 2.45 -0.53
CA TYR A 75 -10.60 1.42 -1.47
C TYR A 75 -11.53 0.19 -1.45
N GLU A 76 -11.89 -0.31 -0.26
CA GLU A 76 -12.79 -1.47 -0.13
C GLU A 76 -14.20 -1.18 -0.68
N ILE A 77 -14.74 0.01 -0.39
CA ILE A 77 -16.03 0.48 -0.93
C ILE A 77 -16.00 0.45 -2.45
N TYR A 78 -14.95 1.03 -3.05
CA TYR A 78 -14.82 1.08 -4.50
C TYR A 78 -14.66 -0.31 -5.13
N ARG A 79 -13.85 -1.18 -4.52
CA ARG A 79 -13.65 -2.57 -4.96
C ARG A 79 -14.94 -3.38 -4.89
N SER A 80 -15.77 -3.13 -3.87
CA SER A 80 -17.03 -3.83 -3.64
C SER A 80 -18.19 -3.31 -4.48
N PHE A 81 -18.04 -2.17 -5.17
CA PHE A 81 -19.10 -1.56 -5.95
C PHE A 81 -19.30 -2.27 -7.29
N ASP A 82 -20.52 -2.74 -7.55
CA ASP A 82 -20.88 -3.50 -8.76
C ASP A 82 -21.69 -2.67 -9.79
N GLY A 83 -21.92 -1.38 -9.50
CA GLY A 83 -22.73 -0.49 -10.33
C GLY A 83 -24.15 -0.25 -9.79
N LYS A 84 -24.71 -1.17 -9.01
CA LYS A 84 -26.11 -1.16 -8.56
C LYS A 84 -26.30 -1.43 -7.05
N ASN A 85 -25.27 -1.84 -6.33
CA ASN A 85 -25.34 -2.24 -4.93
C ASN A 85 -25.17 -1.11 -3.88
N ILE A 86 -25.56 0.13 -4.21
CA ILE A 86 -25.36 1.30 -3.32
C ILE A 86 -25.97 1.09 -1.93
N ASP A 87 -27.20 0.59 -1.84
CA ASP A 87 -27.88 0.38 -0.56
C ASP A 87 -27.17 -0.66 0.32
N GLN A 88 -26.54 -1.65 -0.30
CA GLN A 88 -25.74 -2.65 0.42
C GLN A 88 -24.48 -2.00 1.00
N LEU A 89 -23.82 -1.13 0.23
CA LEU A 89 -22.63 -0.40 0.68
C LEU A 89 -22.95 0.58 1.81
N ILE A 90 -24.08 1.29 1.73
CA ILE A 90 -24.54 2.18 2.82
C ILE A 90 -24.70 1.40 4.12
N ARG A 91 -25.38 0.24 4.08
CA ARG A 91 -25.58 -0.61 5.27
C ARG A 91 -24.26 -1.18 5.80
N LYS A 92 -23.40 -1.69 4.92
CA LYS A 92 -22.13 -2.32 5.31
C LYS A 92 -21.18 -1.33 5.96
N PHE A 93 -21.02 -0.15 5.37
CA PHE A 93 -20.01 0.83 5.80
C PHE A 93 -20.57 1.95 6.70
N ARG A 94 -21.90 2.00 6.89
CA ARG A 94 -22.61 3.01 7.70
C ARG A 94 -22.29 4.45 7.26
N LEU A 95 -22.30 4.69 5.96
CA LEU A 95 -22.05 6.00 5.34
C LEU A 95 -23.27 6.48 4.58
N SER A 96 -23.44 7.80 4.47
CA SER A 96 -24.51 8.37 3.64
C SER A 96 -24.34 7.99 2.17
N GLN A 97 -25.45 7.92 1.43
CA GLN A 97 -25.45 7.69 -0.01
C GLN A 97 -24.54 8.69 -0.76
N THR A 98 -24.60 9.97 -0.38
CA THR A 98 -23.75 11.03 -0.94
C THR A 98 -22.27 10.78 -0.70
N THR A 99 -21.90 10.28 0.48
CA THR A 99 -20.52 9.92 0.81
C THR A 99 -20.05 8.75 -0.04
N ILE A 100 -20.87 7.70 -0.21
CA ILE A 100 -20.55 6.55 -1.06
C ILE A 100 -20.31 6.99 -2.51
N TYR A 101 -21.20 7.81 -3.08
CA TYR A 101 -20.98 8.34 -4.45
C TYR A 101 -19.73 9.20 -4.56
N THR A 102 -19.45 10.04 -3.56
CA THR A 102 -18.24 10.85 -3.51
C THR A 102 -16.99 9.98 -3.56
N ILE A 103 -16.94 8.93 -2.74
CA ILE A 103 -15.84 7.97 -2.69
C ILE A 103 -15.65 7.29 -4.06
N ILE A 104 -16.73 6.77 -4.65
CA ILE A 104 -16.67 6.10 -5.96
C ILE A 104 -16.13 7.06 -7.03
N ARG A 105 -16.59 8.31 -7.05
CA ARG A 105 -16.12 9.33 -8.00
C ARG A 105 -14.64 9.64 -7.81
N GLN A 106 -14.18 9.80 -6.56
CA GLN A 106 -12.78 10.07 -6.26
C GLN A 106 -11.88 8.90 -6.68
N GLN A 107 -12.28 7.66 -6.37
CA GLN A 107 -11.51 6.46 -6.73
C GLN A 107 -11.42 6.25 -8.24
N ARG A 108 -12.48 6.56 -9.02
CA ARG A 108 -12.41 6.56 -10.49
C ARG A 108 -11.36 7.54 -11.03
N LYS A 109 -11.24 8.73 -10.43
CA LYS A 109 -10.22 9.72 -10.80
C LYS A 109 -8.81 9.19 -10.53
N ILE A 110 -8.58 8.61 -9.35
CA ILE A 110 -7.30 8.01 -8.96
C ILE A 110 -6.89 6.90 -9.94
N GLN A 111 -7.82 6.02 -10.33
CA GLN A 111 -7.54 4.93 -11.26
C GLN A 111 -7.18 5.43 -12.67
N LYS A 112 -7.89 6.45 -13.17
CA LYS A 112 -7.58 7.08 -14.46
C LYS A 112 -6.18 7.69 -14.47
N GLU A 113 -5.81 8.40 -13.41
CA GLU A 113 -4.49 9.00 -13.27
C GLU A 113 -3.39 7.93 -13.14
N SER A 114 -3.67 6.84 -12.42
CA SER A 114 -2.73 5.72 -12.24
C SER A 114 -2.54 4.90 -13.52
N ALA A 115 -3.59 4.71 -14.31
CA ALA A 115 -3.53 4.03 -15.61
C ALA A 115 -2.72 4.85 -16.63
N ASN A 116 -2.93 6.16 -16.69
CA ASN A 116 -2.18 7.06 -17.57
C ASN A 116 -0.67 7.02 -17.27
N LYS A 117 -0.29 6.96 -15.98
CA LYS A 117 1.11 6.83 -15.55
C LYS A 117 1.73 5.46 -15.91
N LYS A 118 0.95 4.38 -15.98
CA LYS A 118 1.44 3.05 -16.38
C LYS A 118 1.75 2.97 -17.88
N ASN A 119 0.94 3.62 -18.72
CA ASN A 119 1.16 3.65 -20.17
C ASN A 119 2.41 4.46 -20.56
N THR A 120 2.80 5.47 -19.79
CA THR A 120 4.03 6.24 -20.02
C THR A 120 5.31 5.53 -19.57
N LEU A 121 5.22 4.39 -18.87
CA LEU A 121 6.39 3.64 -18.36
C LEU A 121 6.86 2.52 -19.31
N HIS A 122 6.14 2.23 -20.40
CA HIS A 122 6.48 1.18 -21.37
C HIS A 122 6.97 1.75 -22.72
N GLN A 123 7.37 3.02 -22.77
CA GLN A 123 7.78 3.75 -23.99
C GLN A 123 9.15 4.44 -23.84
N GLY A 124 9.98 4.01 -22.89
CA GLY A 124 11.31 4.60 -22.64
C GLY A 124 12.37 3.53 -22.44
#